data_AF-A0AAR5QEU6-F1
#
_entry.id   AF-A0AAR5QEU6-F1
#
_cell.length_a   1.000
_cell.length_b   1.000
_cell.length_c   1.000
_cell.angle_alpha   90.00
_cell.angle_beta   90.00
_cell.angle_gamma   90.00
#
_symmetry.space_group_name_H-M   'P 1'
#
loop_
_entity.id
_entity.type
_entity.pdbx_description
1 polymer ?
#
loop_
_entity_poly.entity_id
_entity_poly.type
_entity_poly.pdbx_seq_one_letter_code
_entity_poly.pdbx_strand_id
1 'polypeptide(L)'
;MDVPWFDLFRLVFILSTLHFTATFKQGTCYFPERWEGAWFQSGVRAPVLIEGPRLSTKGRCLGSDGDKFLMVDEKRACYRCVVIHEKHKNVLQYKETFCHGRDALPTLCSLITGDALLYSLFRENASPVSCPFRGPFTFTYNRGHGECRSPVSNIDTCTEDSKLLLSYQACPDIYGSESTVEELQCLASWKEGSVRYLVGQIHHHHVTSNEDRFRCFVYEKTTPSSENAEGIDYRVAQSGDATCNGLFSATEGSRTMTLRRGNSSSAQPINKCRFPSWIANFNHWHTLDFSQSFSFHHRNSTLRIGNSSGIEMKVLCVQVKHSREEEHVVLVTHFTMGCQSGFNCMSFYRRDGHVAEIQIGSQTNRLEDACSTPFFNKSSLPYITLVTSSSDRATQPCPYMGKFDVTNVVRSDEANFPKEARLESDSAYFDRRMRSRRYTKPRVEDWDFRRVKRLDQSSNCDSKSFSSLVIGCNKMDTMEFNTECTTPDLITAYSCHGRWEENGTSFLITTPISRAHGARKFCFMYKELGPNVVAFSTSSYCNRLIQPGITGDLIFNLTNRGKCMETNSSIRARPISIRWLIIFALLVLIIRRSTYAPWIFR
;
A
#
# COMPACT_ATOMS: atom_id res chain seq x y z
N MET A 1 -64.27 55.86 30.05
CA MET A 1 -64.16 57.31 29.83
C MET A 1 -62.70 57.62 29.49
N ASP A 2 -62.14 57.02 28.44
CA ASP A 2 -62.40 57.22 27.00
C ASP A 2 -61.72 58.47 26.46
N VAL A 3 -60.49 58.32 25.96
CA VAL A 3 -59.88 59.13 24.88
C VAL A 3 -58.74 58.29 24.24
N PRO A 4 -58.43 58.41 22.94
CA PRO A 4 -58.68 57.32 22.00
C PRO A 4 -57.43 56.86 21.24
N TRP A 5 -57.53 55.63 20.73
CA TRP A 5 -56.85 55.18 19.52
C TRP A 5 -57.00 56.20 18.39
N PHE A 6 -55.90 56.70 17.82
CA PHE A 6 -55.74 57.06 16.40
C PHE A 6 -54.41 57.83 16.21
N ASP A 7 -53.23 57.21 16.36
CA ASP A 7 -52.00 57.82 15.79
C ASP A 7 -50.77 56.92 15.60
N LEU A 8 -50.91 55.59 15.60
CA LEU A 8 -49.78 54.67 15.38
C LEU A 8 -49.76 53.98 14.01
N PHE A 9 -50.83 54.11 13.21
CA PHE A 9 -50.93 53.43 11.91
C PHE A 9 -50.46 54.25 10.71
N ARG A 10 -50.18 55.56 10.86
CA ARG A 10 -49.63 56.38 9.76
C ARG A 10 -48.12 56.43 9.66
N LEU A 11 -47.40 56.03 10.71
CA LEU A 11 -45.93 56.00 10.73
C LEU A 11 -45.33 54.68 10.19
N VAL A 12 -46.13 53.60 10.14
CA VAL A 12 -45.69 52.30 9.61
C VAL A 12 -45.90 52.19 8.09
N PHE A 13 -46.81 52.99 7.50
CA PHE A 13 -47.10 52.94 6.07
C PHE A 13 -46.20 53.83 5.19
N ILE A 14 -45.40 54.74 5.79
CA ILE A 14 -44.43 55.57 5.04
C ILE A 14 -43.04 54.89 4.96
N LEU A 15 -42.81 53.82 5.73
CA LEU A 15 -41.59 53.01 5.67
C LEU A 15 -41.67 51.77 4.75
N SER A 16 -42.84 51.50 4.13
CA SER A 16 -43.04 50.33 3.25
C SER A 16 -43.25 50.65 1.76
N THR A 17 -43.09 51.91 1.33
CA THR A 17 -43.17 52.31 -0.09
C THR A 17 -41.89 53.00 -0.58
N LEU A 18 -40.73 52.46 -0.19
CA LEU A 18 -39.50 52.60 -0.96
C LEU A 18 -39.29 51.30 -1.73
N HIS A 19 -40.04 51.16 -2.83
CA HIS A 19 -39.67 50.23 -3.88
C HIS A 19 -38.28 50.60 -4.40
N PHE A 20 -37.36 49.64 -4.29
CA PHE A 20 -36.50 49.21 -5.38
C PHE A 20 -35.92 50.33 -6.26
N THR A 21 -35.10 51.19 -5.68
CA THR A 21 -33.86 51.52 -6.38
C THR A 21 -32.82 50.51 -5.90
N ALA A 22 -32.55 49.50 -6.72
CA ALA A 22 -31.33 48.73 -6.62
C ALA A 22 -30.17 49.69 -6.94
N THR A 23 -29.82 50.53 -5.98
CA THR A 23 -28.53 51.22 -5.97
C THR A 23 -27.49 50.11 -5.86
N PHE A 24 -26.90 49.79 -7.01
CA PHE A 24 -25.72 48.96 -7.16
C PHE A 24 -24.74 49.40 -6.07
N LYS A 25 -24.63 48.63 -4.99
CA LYS A 25 -23.50 48.77 -4.07
C LYS A 25 -22.28 48.64 -4.98
N GLN A 26 -21.45 49.67 -5.06
CA GLN A 26 -20.05 49.55 -5.49
C GLN A 26 -19.34 48.69 -4.44
N GLY A 27 -19.74 47.43 -4.34
CA GLY A 27 -19.08 46.38 -3.60
C GLY A 27 -17.96 45.90 -4.49
N THR A 28 -16.75 45.95 -3.97
CA THR A 28 -15.56 45.39 -4.58
C THR A 28 -15.84 43.95 -5.07
N CYS A 29 -15.83 43.74 -6.39
CA CYS A 29 -16.03 42.40 -6.97
C CYS A 29 -14.74 41.59 -6.86
N TYR A 30 -14.79 40.47 -6.15
CA TYR A 30 -13.68 39.53 -6.03
C TYR A 30 -14.11 38.13 -6.48
N PHE A 31 -13.17 37.41 -7.10
CA PHE A 31 -13.33 35.98 -7.29
C PHE A 31 -13.16 35.25 -5.96
N PRO A 32 -13.76 34.06 -5.77
CA PRO A 32 -13.52 33.24 -4.59
C PRO A 32 -12.03 32.96 -4.39
N GLU A 33 -11.52 33.13 -3.16
CA GLU A 33 -10.09 32.92 -2.83
C GLU A 33 -9.57 31.54 -3.25
N ARG A 34 -10.42 30.50 -3.13
CA ARG A 34 -10.06 29.14 -3.58
C ARG A 34 -9.79 29.03 -5.08
N TRP A 35 -10.23 29.98 -5.91
CA TRP A 35 -9.94 30.01 -7.35
C TRP A 35 -8.59 30.66 -7.65
N GLU A 36 -7.93 31.27 -6.68
CA GLU A 36 -6.65 31.94 -6.90
C GLU A 36 -5.56 30.97 -7.38
N GLY A 37 -4.68 31.50 -8.23
CA GLY A 37 -3.55 30.78 -8.81
C GLY A 37 -3.59 30.70 -10.34
N ALA A 38 -2.76 29.79 -10.87
CA ALA A 38 -2.55 29.60 -12.30
C ALA A 38 -3.43 28.48 -12.87
N TRP A 39 -4.08 28.81 -14.00
CA TRP A 39 -4.99 27.93 -14.72
C TRP A 39 -4.58 27.80 -16.18
N PHE A 40 -4.53 26.57 -16.66
CA PHE A 40 -4.31 26.23 -18.05
C PHE A 40 -5.64 26.31 -18.82
N GLN A 41 -5.58 26.91 -20.00
CA GLN A 41 -6.67 26.97 -20.98
C GLN A 41 -6.14 26.57 -22.35
N SER A 42 -6.84 25.65 -23.02
CA SER A 42 -6.51 25.24 -24.39
C SER A 42 -6.45 26.44 -25.34
N GLY A 43 -5.42 26.48 -26.18
CA GLY A 43 -5.17 27.54 -27.15
C GLY A 43 -4.63 28.86 -26.58
N VAL A 44 -4.46 28.99 -25.26
CA VAL A 44 -3.86 30.17 -24.62
C VAL A 44 -2.42 29.85 -24.22
N ARG A 45 -1.45 30.61 -24.75
CA ARG A 45 -0.02 30.34 -24.54
C ARG A 45 0.46 30.55 -23.10
N ALA A 46 -0.15 31.50 -22.37
CA ALA A 46 0.21 31.84 -21.01
C ALA A 46 -0.88 31.36 -20.04
N PRO A 47 -0.53 30.98 -18.80
CA PRO A 47 -1.52 30.59 -17.81
C PRO A 47 -2.47 31.75 -17.50
N VAL A 48 -3.75 31.42 -17.37
CA VAL A 48 -4.79 32.33 -16.88
C VAL A 48 -4.60 32.47 -15.37
N LEU A 49 -4.28 33.68 -14.92
CA LEU A 49 -4.07 33.99 -13.51
C LEU A 49 -5.35 34.59 -12.93
N ILE A 50 -5.80 34.03 -11.81
CA ILE A 50 -6.90 34.55 -10.99
C ILE A 50 -6.27 35.08 -9.70
N GLU A 51 -6.43 36.38 -9.46
CA GLU A 51 -5.90 37.06 -8.28
C GLU A 51 -6.86 38.17 -7.86
N GLY A 52 -7.50 38.02 -6.69
CA GLY A 52 -8.51 38.96 -6.21
C GLY A 52 -9.59 39.30 -7.26
N PRO A 53 -9.63 40.55 -7.79
CA PRO A 53 -10.63 40.97 -8.78
C PRO A 53 -10.17 40.77 -10.24
N ARG A 54 -8.97 40.23 -10.48
CA ARG A 54 -8.34 40.18 -11.82
C ARG A 54 -8.34 38.77 -12.40
N LEU A 55 -8.66 38.70 -13.69
CA LEU A 55 -8.53 37.52 -14.54
C LEU A 55 -7.64 37.90 -15.73
N SER A 56 -6.40 37.39 -15.77
CA SER A 56 -5.32 37.95 -16.62
C SER A 56 -5.66 38.08 -18.11
N THR A 57 -6.46 37.17 -18.66
CA THR A 57 -6.85 37.15 -20.08
C THR A 57 -8.12 37.95 -20.39
N LYS A 58 -8.87 38.39 -19.37
CA LYS A 58 -10.20 39.01 -19.52
C LYS A 58 -10.33 40.40 -18.90
N GLY A 59 -9.49 40.73 -17.92
CA GLY A 59 -9.46 42.04 -17.26
C GLY A 59 -9.91 41.99 -15.80
N ARG A 60 -10.57 43.05 -15.34
CA ARG A 60 -10.94 43.24 -13.92
C ARG A 60 -12.44 43.08 -13.71
N CYS A 61 -12.85 42.49 -12.59
CA CYS A 61 -14.25 42.40 -12.22
C CYS A 61 -14.76 43.73 -11.64
N LEU A 62 -15.95 44.15 -12.06
CA LEU A 62 -16.65 45.35 -11.58
C LEU A 62 -17.88 45.04 -10.73
N GLY A 63 -18.48 43.87 -10.90
CA GLY A 63 -19.65 43.42 -10.16
C GLY A 63 -19.94 41.95 -10.42
N SER A 64 -20.59 41.31 -9.46
CA SER A 64 -20.97 39.90 -9.56
C SER A 64 -22.40 39.69 -9.07
N ASP A 65 -23.03 38.67 -9.63
CA ASP A 65 -24.33 38.15 -9.20
C ASP A 65 -24.32 36.63 -9.33
N GLY A 66 -24.17 35.94 -8.20
CA GLY A 66 -24.00 34.48 -8.17
C GLY A 66 -22.76 34.01 -8.93
N ASP A 67 -22.98 33.29 -10.03
CA ASP A 67 -21.96 32.76 -10.93
C ASP A 67 -21.63 33.71 -12.11
N LYS A 68 -22.26 34.88 -12.17
CA LYS A 68 -22.11 35.86 -13.24
C LYS A 68 -21.19 37.00 -12.79
N PHE A 69 -20.27 37.39 -13.66
CA PHE A 69 -19.25 38.41 -13.40
C PHE A 69 -19.21 39.43 -14.54
N LEU A 70 -19.22 40.72 -14.17
CA LEU A 70 -19.04 41.83 -15.10
C LEU A 70 -17.55 42.14 -15.21
N MET A 71 -16.96 41.79 -16.35
CA MET A 71 -15.54 41.97 -16.62
C MET A 71 -15.30 43.20 -17.48
N VAL A 72 -14.31 44.02 -17.12
CA VAL A 72 -13.81 45.14 -17.92
C VAL A 72 -12.41 44.86 -18.46
N ASP A 73 -12.27 44.93 -19.77
CA ASP A 73 -10.97 44.93 -20.45
C ASP A 73 -10.46 46.37 -20.52
N GLU A 74 -9.57 46.74 -19.60
CA GLU A 74 -9.03 48.09 -19.49
C GLU A 74 -8.26 48.54 -20.74
N LYS A 75 -7.72 47.59 -21.54
CA LYS A 75 -6.97 47.91 -22.77
C LYS A 75 -7.89 48.25 -23.93
N ARG A 76 -9.03 47.56 -24.03
CA ARG A 76 -10.01 47.73 -25.12
C ARG A 76 -11.22 48.59 -24.73
N ALA A 77 -11.27 49.04 -23.48
CA ALA A 77 -12.39 49.77 -22.89
C ALA A 77 -13.76 49.10 -23.14
N CYS A 78 -13.83 47.78 -22.99
CA CYS A 78 -15.07 47.02 -23.22
C CYS A 78 -15.47 46.11 -22.07
N TYR A 79 -16.75 45.74 -22.08
CA TYR A 79 -17.43 45.03 -21.01
C TYR A 79 -17.92 43.68 -21.51
N ARG A 80 -17.84 42.68 -20.64
CA ARG A 80 -18.26 41.31 -20.93
C ARG A 80 -19.00 40.74 -19.73
N CYS A 81 -20.04 39.95 -19.98
CA CYS A 81 -20.50 39.02 -18.96
C CYS A 81 -19.71 37.73 -19.07
N VAL A 82 -19.20 37.25 -17.95
CA VAL A 82 -18.56 35.94 -17.82
C VAL A 82 -19.34 35.14 -16.77
N VAL A 83 -19.83 33.96 -17.14
CA VAL A 83 -20.53 33.06 -16.22
C VAL A 83 -19.62 31.88 -15.93
N ILE A 84 -19.18 31.76 -14.67
CA ILE A 84 -18.16 30.78 -14.24
C ILE A 84 -18.78 29.76 -13.30
N HIS A 85 -18.72 28.48 -13.67
CA HIS A 85 -19.15 27.36 -12.86
C HIS A 85 -17.95 26.58 -12.32
N GLU A 86 -17.89 26.42 -11.00
CA GLU A 86 -16.93 25.53 -10.35
C GLU A 86 -17.44 24.09 -10.41
N LYS A 87 -16.88 23.29 -11.32
CA LYS A 87 -17.21 21.86 -11.42
C LYS A 87 -16.44 21.03 -10.39
N HIS A 88 -15.20 21.44 -10.09
CA HIS A 88 -14.34 20.87 -9.06
C HIS A 88 -13.27 21.89 -8.64
N LYS A 89 -12.61 21.72 -7.49
CA LYS A 89 -11.51 22.60 -7.02
C LYS A 89 -10.35 22.79 -8.02
N ASN A 90 -10.21 21.85 -8.95
CA ASN A 90 -9.18 21.83 -10.00
C ASN A 90 -9.74 22.12 -11.41
N VAL A 91 -11.06 22.34 -11.55
CA VAL A 91 -11.73 22.52 -12.85
C VAL A 91 -12.80 23.60 -12.75
N LEU A 92 -12.59 24.70 -13.48
CA LEU A 92 -13.61 25.72 -13.70
C LEU A 92 -14.07 25.64 -15.16
N GLN A 93 -15.34 25.91 -15.39
CA GLN A 93 -15.86 26.08 -16.74
C GLN A 93 -16.57 27.41 -16.85
N TYR A 94 -16.41 28.10 -17.98
CA TYR A 94 -17.06 29.38 -18.15
C TYR A 94 -17.55 29.61 -19.57
N LYS A 95 -18.58 30.45 -19.68
CA LYS A 95 -19.06 31.04 -20.92
C LYS A 95 -18.92 32.55 -20.83
N GLU A 96 -18.75 33.21 -21.98
CA GLU A 96 -18.63 34.66 -22.02
C GLU A 96 -19.37 35.26 -23.21
N THR A 97 -19.72 36.53 -23.09
CA THR A 97 -20.16 37.34 -24.22
C THR A 97 -18.97 37.86 -25.02
N PHE A 98 -19.26 38.38 -26.22
CA PHE A 98 -18.32 39.24 -26.92
C PHE A 98 -18.09 40.57 -26.18
N CYS A 99 -17.22 41.39 -26.76
CA CYS A 99 -16.85 42.72 -26.26
C CYS A 99 -18.02 43.68 -26.54
N HIS A 100 -18.66 44.21 -25.51
CA HIS A 100 -19.77 45.16 -25.64
C HIS A 100 -19.44 46.51 -24.99
N GLY A 101 -20.26 47.52 -25.29
CA GLY A 101 -20.26 48.79 -24.58
C GLY A 101 -20.66 48.62 -23.10
N ARG A 102 -20.53 49.70 -22.33
CA ARG A 102 -20.90 49.69 -20.92
C ARG A 102 -22.41 49.46 -20.77
N ASP A 103 -22.78 48.37 -20.10
CA ASP A 103 -24.16 48.02 -19.80
C ASP A 103 -24.24 47.27 -18.46
N ALA A 104 -25.44 47.05 -17.95
CA ALA A 104 -25.69 46.33 -16.72
C ALA A 104 -25.41 44.81 -16.88
N LEU A 105 -24.99 44.17 -15.79
CA LEU A 105 -24.66 42.74 -15.76
C LEU A 105 -25.78 41.84 -16.30
N PRO A 106 -27.07 41.98 -15.88
CA PRO A 106 -28.14 41.13 -16.40
C PRO A 106 -28.34 41.25 -17.91
N THR A 107 -28.22 42.47 -18.45
CA THR A 107 -28.37 42.73 -19.89
C THR A 107 -27.30 42.00 -20.69
N LEU A 108 -26.03 42.17 -20.30
CA LEU A 108 -24.92 41.50 -20.97
C LEU A 108 -25.05 39.97 -20.84
N CYS A 109 -25.35 39.45 -19.66
CA CYS A 109 -25.45 38.00 -19.48
C CYS A 109 -26.60 37.36 -20.25
N SER A 110 -27.66 38.12 -20.58
CA SER A 110 -28.76 37.62 -21.42
C SER A 110 -28.34 37.35 -22.86
N LEU A 111 -27.20 37.91 -23.31
CA LEU A 111 -26.64 37.69 -24.65
C LEU A 111 -25.90 36.35 -24.76
N ILE A 112 -25.68 35.63 -23.66
CA ILE A 112 -25.05 34.31 -23.70
C ILE A 112 -26.09 33.30 -24.19
N THR A 113 -25.91 32.81 -25.41
CA THR A 113 -26.76 31.80 -26.02
C THR A 113 -26.44 30.39 -25.49
N GLY A 114 -27.37 29.45 -25.66
CA GLY A 114 -27.18 28.06 -25.21
C GLY A 114 -26.01 27.35 -25.91
N ASP A 115 -25.78 27.67 -27.18
CA ASP A 115 -24.70 27.19 -28.04
C ASP A 115 -23.38 27.94 -27.85
N ALA A 116 -23.34 28.97 -26.99
CA ALA A 116 -22.10 29.69 -26.69
C ALA A 116 -21.01 28.73 -26.20
N LEU A 117 -19.80 28.94 -26.72
CA LEU A 117 -18.62 28.13 -26.48
C LEU A 117 -18.33 28.00 -24.99
N LEU A 118 -18.18 26.76 -24.52
CA LEU A 118 -17.80 26.45 -23.15
C LEU A 118 -16.28 26.32 -23.06
N TYR A 119 -15.67 27.19 -22.27
CA TYR A 119 -14.24 27.13 -21.98
C TYR A 119 -14.00 26.34 -20.71
N SER A 120 -12.95 25.51 -20.71
CA SER A 120 -12.51 24.76 -19.53
C SER A 120 -11.16 25.28 -19.06
N LEU A 121 -11.05 25.52 -17.76
CA LEU A 121 -9.83 25.93 -17.07
C LEU A 121 -9.39 24.81 -16.13
N PHE A 122 -8.15 24.38 -16.27
CA PHE A 122 -7.55 23.34 -15.44
C PHE A 122 -6.46 23.93 -14.56
N ARG A 123 -6.50 23.66 -13.26
CA ARG A 123 -5.48 24.19 -12.35
C ARG A 123 -4.11 23.58 -12.68
N GLU A 124 -3.07 24.40 -12.85
CA GLU A 124 -1.72 23.90 -13.19
C GLU A 124 -1.11 23.09 -12.05
N ASN A 125 -1.22 23.60 -10.82
CA ASN A 125 -0.79 22.92 -9.60
C ASN A 125 -1.98 22.19 -8.95
N ALA A 126 -2.67 21.35 -9.72
CA ALA A 126 -3.82 20.60 -9.24
C ALA A 126 -3.41 19.57 -8.16
N SER A 127 -4.19 19.52 -7.07
CA SER A 127 -4.05 18.44 -6.09
C SER A 127 -4.67 17.15 -6.64
N PRO A 128 -3.91 16.05 -6.81
CA PRO A 128 -4.42 14.81 -7.39
C PRO A 128 -5.59 14.25 -6.57
N VAL A 129 -6.50 13.53 -7.23
CA VAL A 129 -7.65 12.86 -6.61
C VAL A 129 -7.65 11.38 -6.96
N SER A 130 -8.25 10.55 -6.10
CA SER A 130 -8.36 9.11 -6.38
C SER A 130 -9.13 8.85 -7.68
N CYS A 131 -8.62 7.93 -8.49
CA CYS A 131 -9.27 7.55 -9.74
C CYS A 131 -10.55 6.73 -9.51
N PRO A 132 -11.56 6.85 -10.39
CA PRO A 132 -12.85 6.17 -10.23
C PRO A 132 -12.77 4.66 -10.53
N PHE A 133 -11.79 4.24 -11.33
CA PHE A 133 -11.59 2.84 -11.71
C PHE A 133 -10.64 2.17 -10.72
N ARG A 134 -11.16 1.22 -9.92
CA ARG A 134 -10.36 0.46 -8.94
C ARG A 134 -10.18 -1.00 -9.34
N GLY A 135 -8.93 -1.41 -9.54
CA GLY A 135 -8.52 -2.78 -9.84
C GLY A 135 -8.00 -2.93 -11.27
N PRO A 136 -7.42 -4.10 -11.60
CA PRO A 136 -7.02 -4.40 -12.95
C PRO A 136 -8.27 -4.57 -13.83
N PHE A 137 -8.34 -3.82 -14.93
CA PHE A 137 -9.31 -4.07 -15.99
C PHE A 137 -8.58 -4.40 -17.27
N THR A 138 -9.21 -5.18 -18.13
CA THR A 138 -8.87 -5.25 -19.53
C THR A 138 -9.78 -4.28 -20.29
N PHE A 139 -9.31 -3.73 -21.39
CA PHE A 139 -10.13 -2.86 -22.22
C PHE A 139 -9.87 -3.07 -23.71
N THR A 140 -10.93 -2.91 -24.49
CA THR A 140 -10.86 -2.68 -25.93
C THR A 140 -10.99 -1.20 -26.19
N TYR A 141 -10.42 -0.71 -27.29
CA TYR A 141 -10.48 0.72 -27.62
C TYR A 141 -10.73 0.94 -29.11
N ASN A 142 -11.31 2.09 -29.44
CA ASN A 142 -11.54 2.54 -30.82
C ASN A 142 -11.07 3.99 -30.97
N ARG A 143 -10.32 4.26 -32.04
CA ARG A 143 -9.79 5.60 -32.42
C ARG A 143 -10.45 6.16 -33.69
N GLY A 144 -11.55 5.58 -34.16
CA GLY A 144 -12.27 5.96 -35.38
C GLY A 144 -12.03 5.05 -36.59
N HIS A 145 -11.10 4.09 -36.51
CA HIS A 145 -10.74 3.18 -37.61
C HIS A 145 -11.11 1.72 -37.35
N GLY A 146 -11.93 1.45 -36.33
CA GLY A 146 -12.30 0.10 -35.90
C GLY A 146 -11.91 -0.18 -34.45
N GLU A 147 -12.55 -1.18 -33.85
CA GLU A 147 -12.33 -1.54 -32.44
C GLU A 147 -11.19 -2.54 -32.29
N CYS A 148 -10.14 -2.16 -31.55
CA CYS A 148 -9.04 -3.03 -31.19
C CYS A 148 -9.45 -4.00 -30.08
N ARG A 149 -9.72 -5.25 -30.50
CA ARG A 149 -10.20 -6.34 -29.63
C ARG A 149 -9.11 -7.35 -29.23
N SER A 150 -8.12 -7.60 -30.09
CA SER A 150 -7.10 -8.62 -29.87
C SER A 150 -5.75 -8.18 -30.44
N PRO A 151 -4.68 -8.07 -29.62
CA PRO A 151 -4.65 -8.39 -28.18
C PRO A 151 -5.41 -7.36 -27.34
N VAL A 152 -5.94 -7.79 -26.19
CA VAL A 152 -6.65 -6.87 -25.25
C VAL A 152 -5.66 -5.95 -24.53
N SER A 153 -6.05 -4.70 -24.33
CA SER A 153 -5.26 -3.72 -23.58
C SER A 153 -5.57 -3.83 -22.07
N ASN A 154 -4.68 -3.34 -21.22
CA ASN A 154 -4.79 -3.50 -19.77
C ASN A 154 -4.69 -2.15 -19.05
N ILE A 155 -5.47 -1.97 -17.99
CA ILE A 155 -5.39 -0.83 -17.09
C ILE A 155 -5.12 -1.30 -15.66
N ASP A 156 -4.06 -0.77 -15.07
CA ASP A 156 -3.63 -1.05 -13.71
C ASP A 156 -3.69 0.21 -12.85
N THR A 157 -4.02 0.04 -11.57
CA THR A 157 -3.88 1.12 -10.58
C THR A 157 -2.44 1.15 -10.10
N CYS A 158 -1.76 2.29 -10.20
CA CYS A 158 -0.41 2.45 -9.64
C CYS A 158 -0.44 2.32 -8.11
N THR A 159 0.73 2.38 -7.45
CA THR A 159 0.80 2.40 -5.97
C THR A 159 0.01 3.56 -5.37
N GLU A 160 -0.02 4.71 -6.06
CA GLU A 160 -0.89 5.83 -5.75
C GLU A 160 -2.28 5.64 -6.36
N ASP A 161 -3.34 5.73 -5.53
CA ASP A 161 -4.73 5.60 -5.98
C ASP A 161 -5.18 6.73 -6.95
N SER A 162 -4.39 7.80 -7.09
CA SER A 162 -4.62 8.90 -8.04
C SER A 162 -4.01 8.67 -9.42
N LYS A 163 -3.37 7.53 -9.66
CA LYS A 163 -2.68 7.23 -10.91
C LYS A 163 -3.10 5.87 -11.48
N LEU A 164 -3.31 5.84 -12.79
CA LEU A 164 -3.60 4.65 -13.56
C LEU A 164 -2.55 4.49 -14.65
N LEU A 165 -2.20 3.24 -14.94
CA LEU A 165 -1.34 2.88 -16.05
C LEU A 165 -2.18 2.22 -17.14
N LEU A 166 -2.25 2.84 -18.31
CA LEU A 166 -2.97 2.31 -19.47
C LEU A 166 -1.95 1.71 -20.44
N SER A 167 -1.97 0.39 -20.60
CA SER A 167 -1.09 -0.35 -21.51
C SER A 167 -1.86 -0.78 -22.75
N TYR A 168 -1.72 0.01 -23.82
CA TYR A 168 -2.34 -0.24 -25.12
C TYR A 168 -1.61 -1.32 -25.88
N GLN A 169 -2.37 -2.15 -26.58
CA GLN A 169 -1.86 -3.13 -27.53
C GLN A 169 -2.16 -2.69 -28.96
N ALA A 170 -1.26 -3.00 -29.89
CA ALA A 170 -1.51 -2.84 -31.32
C ALA A 170 -2.28 -4.05 -31.84
N CYS A 171 -3.39 -3.82 -32.53
CA CYS A 171 -4.20 -4.88 -33.13
C CYS A 171 -3.83 -5.07 -34.60
N PRO A 172 -3.75 -6.31 -35.10
CA PRO A 172 -3.63 -6.57 -36.52
C PRO A 172 -4.79 -5.91 -37.30
N ASP A 173 -4.47 -5.37 -38.48
CA ASP A 173 -5.45 -4.82 -39.44
C ASP A 173 -6.29 -3.63 -38.95
N ILE A 174 -5.90 -2.97 -37.85
CA ILE A 174 -6.56 -1.75 -37.35
C ILE A 174 -5.59 -0.58 -37.44
N TYR A 175 -5.86 0.31 -38.39
CA TYR A 175 -5.06 1.50 -38.63
C TYR A 175 -5.05 2.43 -37.40
N GLY A 176 -3.86 2.91 -37.02
CA GLY A 176 -3.68 3.78 -35.86
C GLY A 176 -3.74 3.06 -34.50
N SER A 177 -3.82 1.72 -34.47
CA SER A 177 -3.58 0.95 -33.25
C SER A 177 -2.07 0.87 -32.98
N GLU A 178 -1.65 1.13 -31.74
CA GLU A 178 -0.24 1.24 -31.38
C GLU A 178 0.00 0.68 -29.99
N SER A 179 1.13 0.00 -29.80
CA SER A 179 1.55 -0.52 -28.50
C SER A 179 2.26 0.59 -27.72
N THR A 180 1.55 1.19 -26.78
CA THR A 180 2.02 2.34 -26.00
C THR A 180 1.57 2.22 -24.55
N VAL A 181 2.33 2.83 -23.65
CA VAL A 181 2.00 2.88 -22.22
C VAL A 181 1.83 4.34 -21.82
N GLU A 182 0.65 4.68 -21.31
CA GLU A 182 0.26 6.03 -20.88
C GLU A 182 0.01 6.01 -19.36
N GLU A 183 0.66 6.90 -18.60
CA GLU A 183 0.36 7.13 -17.18
C GLU A 183 -0.68 8.24 -17.06
N LEU A 184 -1.86 7.93 -16.52
CA LEU A 184 -2.96 8.86 -16.29
C LEU A 184 -3.00 9.26 -14.81
N GLN A 185 -2.79 10.53 -14.53
CA GLN A 185 -3.00 11.11 -13.19
C GLN A 185 -4.37 11.77 -13.10
N CYS A 186 -5.22 11.29 -12.20
CA CYS A 186 -6.57 11.80 -12.00
C CYS A 186 -6.55 13.10 -11.20
N LEU A 187 -7.19 14.15 -11.72
CA LEU A 187 -7.18 15.50 -11.12
C LEU A 187 -8.56 15.96 -10.63
N ALA A 188 -9.64 15.51 -11.27
CA ALA A 188 -10.99 15.86 -10.85
C ALA A 188 -11.99 14.81 -11.31
N SER A 189 -13.04 14.59 -10.52
CA SER A 189 -14.20 13.82 -10.97
C SER A 189 -15.48 14.42 -10.43
N TRP A 190 -16.53 14.43 -11.25
CA TRP A 190 -17.86 14.91 -10.88
C TRP A 190 -18.93 14.15 -11.67
N LYS A 191 -20.19 14.32 -11.27
CA LYS A 191 -21.34 13.72 -11.94
C LYS A 191 -22.28 14.83 -12.41
N GLU A 192 -22.74 14.74 -13.64
CA GLU A 192 -23.69 15.69 -14.23
C GLU A 192 -24.75 14.87 -15.00
N GLY A 193 -26.00 14.94 -14.53
CA GLY A 193 -27.05 14.06 -15.05
C GLY A 193 -26.78 12.57 -14.78
N SER A 194 -26.79 11.74 -15.83
CA SER A 194 -26.52 10.30 -15.78
C SER A 194 -25.04 9.94 -16.00
N VAL A 195 -24.26 10.86 -16.56
CA VAL A 195 -22.85 10.64 -16.91
C VAL A 195 -21.91 11.15 -15.82
N ARG A 196 -20.71 10.56 -15.78
CA ARG A 196 -19.64 10.99 -14.88
C ARG A 196 -18.46 11.49 -15.68
N TYR A 197 -17.88 12.58 -15.22
CA TYR A 197 -16.70 13.19 -15.81
C TYR A 197 -15.47 12.90 -14.96
N LEU A 198 -14.35 12.75 -15.63
CA LEU A 198 -13.01 12.63 -15.06
C LEU A 198 -12.08 13.53 -15.88
N VAL A 199 -11.30 14.35 -15.21
CA VAL A 199 -10.19 15.07 -15.83
C VAL A 199 -8.91 14.46 -15.34
N GLY A 200 -8.01 14.16 -16.28
CA GLY A 200 -6.70 13.63 -15.95
C GLY A 200 -5.60 14.19 -16.83
N GLN A 201 -4.38 14.00 -16.33
CA GLN A 201 -3.15 14.39 -16.99
C GLN A 201 -2.44 13.14 -17.51
N ILE A 202 -2.24 13.06 -18.81
CA ILE A 202 -1.54 11.97 -19.48
C ILE A 202 -0.04 12.26 -19.51
N HIS A 203 0.74 11.26 -19.12
CA HIS A 203 2.19 11.27 -19.17
C HIS A 203 2.68 10.11 -20.05
N HIS A 204 3.32 10.42 -21.17
CA HIS A 204 4.11 9.48 -21.97
C HIS A 204 5.30 10.21 -22.63
N HIS A 205 6.23 9.47 -23.24
CA HIS A 205 7.51 10.02 -23.71
C HIS A 205 7.39 11.16 -24.74
N HIS A 206 6.28 11.24 -25.46
CA HIS A 206 6.05 12.22 -26.53
C HIS A 206 5.25 13.46 -26.08
N VAL A 207 4.86 13.56 -24.81
CA VAL A 207 4.02 14.66 -24.30
C VAL A 207 4.88 15.82 -23.82
N THR A 208 4.89 16.92 -24.57
CA THR A 208 5.73 18.09 -24.26
C THR A 208 4.92 19.25 -23.67
N SER A 209 3.65 19.41 -24.04
CA SER A 209 2.83 20.58 -23.70
C SER A 209 1.62 20.22 -22.81
N ASN A 210 1.04 21.21 -22.11
CA ASN A 210 -0.22 21.02 -21.39
C ASN A 210 -1.40 20.72 -22.32
N GLU A 211 -1.34 21.17 -23.57
CA GLU A 211 -2.33 20.89 -24.62
C GLU A 211 -2.42 19.38 -24.91
N ASP A 212 -1.31 18.67 -24.78
CA ASP A 212 -1.24 17.22 -24.98
C ASP A 212 -1.50 16.43 -23.69
N ARG A 213 -1.22 17.05 -22.53
CA ARG A 213 -1.34 16.41 -21.21
C ARG A 213 -2.78 16.31 -20.74
N PHE A 214 -3.54 17.40 -20.79
CA PHE A 214 -4.88 17.42 -20.21
C PHE A 214 -5.87 16.72 -21.12
N ARG A 215 -6.62 15.77 -20.57
CA ARG A 215 -7.72 15.10 -21.26
C ARG A 215 -8.93 14.95 -20.35
N CYS A 216 -10.10 15.09 -20.94
CA CYS A 216 -11.36 14.84 -20.28
C CYS A 216 -11.88 13.46 -20.66
N PHE A 217 -12.51 12.81 -19.70
CA PHE A 217 -13.08 11.47 -19.84
C PHE A 217 -14.53 11.51 -19.36
N VAL A 218 -15.42 10.86 -20.10
CA VAL A 218 -16.79 10.59 -19.68
C VAL A 218 -16.95 9.11 -19.52
N TYR A 219 -17.53 8.67 -18.40
CA TYR A 219 -17.73 7.26 -18.14
C TYR A 219 -19.09 6.96 -17.56
N GLU A 220 -19.61 5.81 -17.94
CA GLU A 220 -20.83 5.22 -17.40
C GLU A 220 -20.51 3.85 -16.81
N LYS A 221 -21.21 3.51 -15.72
CA LYS A 221 -21.12 2.18 -15.12
C LYS A 221 -22.27 1.36 -15.69
N THR A 222 -21.95 0.27 -16.35
CA THR A 222 -22.97 -0.59 -16.98
C THR A 222 -23.64 -1.45 -15.90
N THR A 223 -24.97 -1.47 -15.88
CA THR A 223 -25.72 -2.35 -14.97
C THR A 223 -25.93 -3.72 -15.62
N PRO A 224 -25.81 -4.83 -14.89
CA PRO A 224 -25.89 -6.19 -15.44
C PRO A 224 -27.28 -6.60 -15.97
N SER A 225 -28.25 -5.68 -16.03
CA SER A 225 -29.63 -5.91 -16.46
C SER A 225 -29.87 -5.70 -17.95
N SER A 226 -28.89 -5.22 -18.73
CA SER A 226 -29.01 -5.10 -20.17
C SER A 226 -28.46 -6.35 -20.86
N GLU A 227 -29.31 -7.06 -21.59
CA GLU A 227 -29.04 -8.33 -22.29
C GLU A 227 -27.86 -8.28 -23.29
N ASN A 228 -27.36 -7.08 -23.61
CA ASN A 228 -26.20 -6.83 -24.48
C ASN A 228 -24.92 -6.36 -23.74
N ALA A 229 -24.86 -6.42 -22.40
CA ALA A 229 -23.73 -5.92 -21.59
C ALA A 229 -23.14 -6.98 -20.66
N GLU A 230 -23.22 -8.26 -21.02
CA GLU A 230 -22.60 -9.32 -20.24
C GLU A 230 -21.08 -9.10 -20.19
N GLY A 231 -20.61 -8.67 -19.01
CA GLY A 231 -19.20 -8.52 -18.70
C GLY A 231 -18.54 -7.18 -18.98
N ILE A 232 -19.32 -6.13 -19.25
CA ILE A 232 -18.81 -4.75 -19.34
C ILE A 232 -19.09 -4.05 -18.01
N ASP A 233 -18.04 -3.56 -17.35
CA ASP A 233 -18.17 -2.81 -16.09
C ASP A 233 -18.32 -1.30 -16.35
N TYR A 234 -17.52 -0.78 -17.28
CA TYR A 234 -17.50 0.63 -17.62
C TYR A 234 -17.34 0.84 -19.13
N ARG A 235 -18.06 1.84 -19.65
CA ARG A 235 -17.73 2.46 -20.93
C ARG A 235 -17.12 3.82 -20.66
N VAL A 236 -16.10 4.17 -21.42
CA VAL A 236 -15.32 5.40 -21.23
C VAL A 236 -15.08 6.04 -22.59
N ALA A 237 -15.36 7.33 -22.72
CA ALA A 237 -14.95 8.15 -23.86
C ALA A 237 -13.91 9.17 -23.39
N GLN A 238 -12.96 9.48 -24.26
CA GLN A 238 -11.87 10.43 -24.03
C GLN A 238 -11.93 11.56 -25.07
N SER A 239 -11.65 12.79 -24.65
CA SER A 239 -11.51 13.96 -25.52
C SER A 239 -10.28 13.85 -26.44
N GLY A 240 -10.33 14.51 -27.60
CA GLY A 240 -9.19 14.53 -28.54
C GLY A 240 -8.12 15.55 -28.15
N ASP A 241 -8.55 16.60 -27.46
CA ASP A 241 -7.81 17.79 -27.10
C ASP A 241 -7.94 18.09 -25.60
N ALA A 242 -7.28 19.15 -25.15
CA ALA A 242 -7.41 19.64 -23.78
C ALA A 242 -8.68 20.49 -23.58
N THR A 243 -9.79 20.07 -24.17
CA THR A 243 -11.12 20.60 -23.88
C THR A 243 -12.06 19.46 -23.48
N CYS A 244 -13.04 19.76 -22.64
CA CYS A 244 -14.11 18.80 -22.33
C CYS A 244 -15.29 18.92 -23.30
N ASN A 245 -15.10 19.60 -24.44
CA ASN A 245 -16.16 19.86 -25.41
C ASN A 245 -16.39 18.63 -26.30
N GLY A 246 -17.64 18.42 -26.73
CA GLY A 246 -18.00 17.28 -27.58
C GLY A 246 -18.05 15.92 -26.87
N LEU A 247 -17.90 15.89 -25.54
CA LEU A 247 -17.90 14.69 -24.72
C LEU A 247 -19.22 14.59 -23.94
N PHE A 248 -20.29 14.18 -24.63
CA PHE A 248 -21.65 14.12 -24.08
C PHE A 248 -22.04 12.74 -23.55
N SER A 249 -21.43 11.69 -24.08
CA SER A 249 -21.72 10.30 -23.74
C SER A 249 -20.44 9.48 -23.60
N ALA A 250 -20.53 8.33 -22.94
CA ALA A 250 -19.40 7.40 -22.82
C ALA A 250 -19.10 6.62 -24.11
N THR A 251 -19.91 6.81 -25.15
CA THR A 251 -19.80 6.14 -26.46
C THR A 251 -19.34 7.08 -27.57
N GLU A 252 -19.25 8.38 -27.32
CA GLU A 252 -18.87 9.39 -28.30
C GLU A 252 -17.68 10.18 -27.78
N GLY A 253 -16.56 10.11 -28.49
CA GLY A 253 -15.32 10.81 -28.16
C GLY A 253 -14.23 10.49 -29.18
N SER A 254 -13.07 11.12 -29.06
CA SER A 254 -11.92 10.85 -29.94
C SER A 254 -11.39 9.44 -29.76
N ARG A 255 -11.45 8.92 -28.54
CA ARG A 255 -11.13 7.54 -28.21
C ARG A 255 -12.20 7.00 -27.29
N THR A 256 -12.78 5.86 -27.63
CA THR A 256 -13.75 5.15 -26.79
C THR A 256 -13.17 3.84 -26.31
N MET A 257 -13.51 3.44 -25.09
CA MET A 257 -12.98 2.27 -24.41
C MET A 257 -14.10 1.50 -23.73
N THR A 258 -14.00 0.19 -23.77
CA THR A 258 -14.91 -0.72 -23.05
C THR A 258 -14.11 -1.50 -22.04
N LEU A 259 -14.28 -1.19 -20.76
CA LEU A 259 -13.55 -1.81 -19.66
C LEU A 259 -14.32 -3.02 -19.15
N ARG A 260 -13.61 -4.15 -19.10
CA ARG A 260 -14.07 -5.39 -18.51
C ARG A 260 -13.19 -5.71 -17.33
N ARG A 261 -13.79 -5.94 -16.17
CA ARG A 261 -13.06 -6.53 -15.06
C ARG A 261 -12.74 -7.96 -15.46
N GLY A 262 -11.56 -8.46 -15.07
CA GLY A 262 -11.10 -9.82 -15.40
C GLY A 262 -11.93 -10.96 -14.78
N ASN A 263 -13.23 -10.75 -14.55
CA ASN A 263 -14.20 -11.69 -14.04
C ASN A 263 -15.32 -12.03 -15.04
N SER A 264 -15.33 -11.43 -16.23
CA SER A 264 -16.41 -11.65 -17.19
C SER A 264 -15.93 -11.89 -18.63
N SER A 265 -15.95 -13.19 -18.96
CA SER A 265 -16.21 -13.80 -20.27
C SER A 265 -15.09 -14.18 -21.26
N SER A 266 -13.78 -14.06 -20.96
CA SER A 266 -12.75 -14.77 -21.78
C SER A 266 -11.34 -14.95 -21.19
N ALA A 267 -11.07 -14.50 -19.97
CA ALA A 267 -9.88 -14.88 -19.21
C ALA A 267 -10.33 -15.36 -17.83
N GLN A 268 -9.83 -16.52 -17.40
CA GLN A 268 -10.17 -17.20 -16.15
C GLN A 268 -10.38 -16.20 -14.99
N PRO A 269 -11.49 -16.27 -14.24
CA PRO A 269 -11.82 -15.28 -13.23
C PRO A 269 -10.75 -15.21 -12.12
N ILE A 270 -10.13 -14.04 -11.98
CA ILE A 270 -9.12 -13.67 -10.95
C ILE A 270 -9.65 -13.92 -9.52
N ASN A 271 -10.96 -14.09 -9.35
CA ASN A 271 -11.65 -14.22 -8.05
C ASN A 271 -11.44 -15.54 -7.29
N LYS A 272 -10.64 -16.50 -7.79
CA LYS A 272 -10.32 -17.74 -7.04
C LYS A 272 -8.90 -17.77 -6.45
N CYS A 273 -7.98 -16.91 -6.89
CA CYS A 273 -6.64 -16.90 -6.32
C CYS A 273 -6.62 -16.07 -5.03
N ARG A 274 -6.27 -16.73 -3.92
CA ARG A 274 -6.04 -16.06 -2.63
C ARG A 274 -4.72 -16.54 -2.05
N PHE A 275 -4.09 -15.67 -1.28
CA PHE A 275 -2.98 -16.06 -0.44
C PHE A 275 -3.49 -17.06 0.61
N PRO A 276 -2.70 -18.09 0.97
CA PRO A 276 -3.08 -19.06 1.98
C PRO A 276 -3.50 -18.38 3.29
N SER A 277 -4.51 -18.94 3.96
CA SER A 277 -5.01 -18.40 5.23
C SER A 277 -3.94 -18.37 6.31
N TRP A 278 -3.07 -19.38 6.39
CA TRP A 278 -2.03 -19.47 7.41
C TRP A 278 -1.03 -18.29 7.37
N ILE A 279 -0.74 -17.73 6.19
CA ILE A 279 0.12 -16.55 6.09
C ILE A 279 -0.69 -15.26 6.18
N ALA A 280 -1.84 -15.20 5.52
CA ALA A 280 -2.61 -13.97 5.42
C ALA A 280 -3.33 -13.59 6.73
N ASN A 281 -3.69 -14.55 7.58
CA ASN A 281 -4.42 -14.29 8.84
C ASN A 281 -3.64 -13.46 9.87
N PHE A 282 -2.31 -13.52 9.85
CA PHE A 282 -1.48 -12.72 10.77
C PHE A 282 -1.38 -11.25 10.36
N ASN A 283 -1.87 -10.89 9.15
CA ASN A 283 -1.90 -9.57 8.52
C ASN A 283 -0.55 -8.84 8.35
N HIS A 284 0.39 -8.97 9.28
CA HIS A 284 1.67 -8.26 9.31
C HIS A 284 2.84 -9.22 9.60
N TRP A 285 3.80 -9.21 8.68
CA TRP A 285 5.05 -9.95 8.76
C TRP A 285 6.22 -9.00 8.49
N HIS A 286 7.39 -9.34 9.02
CA HIS A 286 8.63 -8.60 8.79
C HIS A 286 9.80 -9.56 8.61
N THR A 287 10.85 -9.10 7.93
CA THR A 287 12.13 -9.80 7.87
C THR A 287 12.84 -9.75 9.23
N LEU A 288 13.79 -10.67 9.47
CA LEU A 288 14.49 -10.79 10.76
C LEU A 288 15.22 -9.50 11.18
N ASP A 289 15.69 -8.72 10.20
CA ASP A 289 16.39 -7.45 10.36
C ASP A 289 15.46 -6.22 10.37
N PHE A 290 14.15 -6.41 10.18
CA PHE A 290 13.14 -5.36 10.00
C PHE A 290 13.35 -4.44 8.78
N SER A 291 14.17 -4.84 7.80
CA SER A 291 14.35 -4.04 6.58
C SER A 291 13.10 -4.00 5.72
N GLN A 292 12.31 -5.07 5.71
CA GLN A 292 11.11 -5.20 4.90
C GLN A 292 9.89 -5.62 5.74
N SER A 293 8.73 -5.10 5.33
CA SER A 293 7.43 -5.38 5.93
C SER A 293 6.47 -5.93 4.88
N PHE A 294 5.68 -6.92 5.27
CA PHE A 294 4.74 -7.65 4.42
C PHE A 294 3.37 -7.57 5.07
N SER A 295 2.40 -6.96 4.38
CA SER A 295 1.06 -6.74 4.91
C SER A 295 -0.04 -7.25 3.99
N PHE A 296 -0.93 -8.08 4.53
CA PHE A 296 -2.01 -8.71 3.79
C PHE A 296 -3.31 -7.94 3.99
N HIS A 297 -4.03 -7.69 2.90
CA HIS A 297 -5.27 -6.90 2.87
C HIS A 297 -6.35 -7.51 1.99
N HIS A 298 -7.54 -6.89 2.01
CA HIS A 298 -8.66 -7.19 1.11
C HIS A 298 -9.03 -8.68 1.07
N ARG A 299 -9.28 -9.28 2.24
CA ARG A 299 -9.68 -10.70 2.38
C ARG A 299 -8.66 -11.66 1.76
N ASN A 300 -7.38 -11.47 2.07
CA ASN A 300 -6.27 -12.36 1.67
C ASN A 300 -5.99 -12.39 0.16
N SER A 301 -6.35 -11.33 -0.58
CA SER A 301 -6.14 -11.24 -2.04
C SER A 301 -5.00 -10.30 -2.43
N THR A 302 -4.62 -9.38 -1.55
CA THR A 302 -3.59 -8.36 -1.80
C THR A 302 -2.51 -8.46 -0.73
N LEU A 303 -1.26 -8.40 -1.16
CA LEU A 303 -0.06 -8.33 -0.33
C LEU A 303 0.66 -7.00 -0.65
N ARG A 304 1.02 -6.23 0.37
CA ARG A 304 1.84 -5.02 0.28
C ARG A 304 3.20 -5.30 0.90
N ILE A 305 4.26 -5.00 0.16
CA ILE A 305 5.65 -5.21 0.56
C ILE A 305 6.31 -3.84 0.61
N GLY A 306 6.68 -3.38 1.80
CA GLY A 306 7.32 -2.09 2.01
C GLY A 306 8.73 -2.24 2.55
N ASN A 307 9.68 -1.45 2.05
CA ASN A 307 11.04 -1.36 2.59
C ASN A 307 11.18 -0.12 3.50
N SER A 308 12.13 -0.14 4.43
CA SER A 308 12.62 0.99 5.23
C SER A 308 12.84 2.30 4.45
N SER A 309 13.17 2.22 3.15
CA SER A 309 13.33 3.40 2.27
C SER A 309 12.00 4.06 1.85
N GLY A 310 10.84 3.52 2.24
CA GLY A 310 9.52 4.04 1.88
C GLY A 310 9.00 3.60 0.51
N ILE A 311 9.71 2.71 -0.19
CA ILE A 311 9.23 2.12 -1.44
C ILE A 311 8.23 1.02 -1.10
N GLU A 312 7.06 1.08 -1.74
CA GLU A 312 5.98 0.11 -1.58
C GLU A 312 5.72 -0.65 -2.89
N MET A 313 5.58 -1.96 -2.79
CA MET A 313 5.16 -2.84 -3.86
C MET A 313 3.84 -3.52 -3.49
N LYS A 314 2.85 -3.40 -4.37
CA LYS A 314 1.54 -4.05 -4.24
C LYS A 314 1.53 -5.32 -5.07
N VAL A 315 1.05 -6.41 -4.50
CA VAL A 315 1.05 -7.75 -5.11
C VAL A 315 -0.34 -8.35 -5.04
N LEU A 316 -0.85 -8.85 -6.16
CA LEU A 316 -2.15 -9.48 -6.30
C LEU A 316 -1.98 -10.94 -6.72
N CYS A 317 -2.74 -11.84 -6.11
CA CYS A 317 -2.77 -13.26 -6.50
C CYS A 317 -3.51 -13.41 -7.83
N VAL A 318 -2.87 -14.01 -8.84
CA VAL A 318 -3.50 -14.25 -10.15
C VAL A 318 -3.83 -15.73 -10.35
N GLN A 319 -2.85 -16.61 -10.17
CA GLN A 319 -3.03 -18.05 -10.35
C GLN A 319 -2.26 -18.85 -9.29
N VAL A 320 -2.88 -19.89 -8.72
CA VAL A 320 -2.16 -20.91 -7.93
C VAL A 320 -1.60 -21.95 -8.90
N LYS A 321 -0.28 -22.13 -8.95
CA LYS A 321 0.39 -23.10 -9.83
C LYS A 321 0.53 -24.46 -9.17
N HIS A 322 0.97 -24.47 -7.92
CA HIS A 322 1.18 -25.69 -7.14
C HIS A 322 0.87 -25.42 -5.68
N SER A 323 0.25 -26.38 -5.00
CA SER A 323 0.05 -26.34 -3.55
C SER A 323 0.18 -27.74 -3.00
N ARG A 324 1.01 -27.92 -1.99
CA ARG A 324 1.23 -29.19 -1.30
C ARG A 324 0.89 -29.01 0.18
N GLU A 325 -0.12 -29.74 0.64
CA GLU A 325 -0.47 -29.94 2.06
C GLU A 325 -0.51 -28.66 2.91
N GLU A 326 -0.83 -27.51 2.30
CA GLU A 326 -0.75 -26.16 2.90
C GLU A 326 0.64 -25.73 3.42
N GLU A 327 1.65 -26.59 3.42
CA GLU A 327 3.03 -26.28 3.81
C GLU A 327 3.75 -25.46 2.74
N HIS A 328 3.45 -25.73 1.47
CA HIS A 328 4.12 -25.10 0.34
C HIS A 328 3.09 -24.67 -0.71
N VAL A 329 3.19 -23.42 -1.18
CA VAL A 329 2.39 -22.94 -2.30
C VAL A 329 3.24 -22.12 -3.26
N VAL A 330 2.99 -22.29 -4.56
CA VAL A 330 3.58 -21.50 -5.64
C VAL A 330 2.46 -20.77 -6.37
N LEU A 331 2.58 -19.45 -6.44
CA LEU A 331 1.61 -18.53 -6.99
C LEU A 331 2.25 -17.74 -8.14
N VAL A 332 1.49 -17.53 -9.21
CA VAL A 332 1.72 -16.41 -10.12
C VAL A 332 1.02 -15.20 -9.53
N THR A 333 1.78 -14.14 -9.34
CA THR A 333 1.30 -12.88 -8.80
C THR A 333 1.49 -11.76 -9.81
N HIS A 334 0.63 -10.75 -9.73
CA HIS A 334 0.78 -9.49 -10.43
C HIS A 334 1.32 -8.46 -9.45
N PHE A 335 2.48 -7.88 -9.74
CA PHE A 335 3.09 -6.86 -8.90
C PHE A 335 2.87 -5.47 -9.50
N THR A 336 2.87 -4.46 -8.65
CA THR A 336 2.81 -3.05 -9.03
C THR A 336 3.69 -2.25 -8.08
N MET A 337 4.66 -1.54 -8.63
CA MET A 337 5.63 -0.74 -7.89
C MET A 337 5.79 0.60 -8.60
N GLY A 338 5.38 1.69 -7.95
CA GLY A 338 5.14 2.96 -8.63
C GLY A 338 4.08 2.77 -9.73
N CYS A 339 4.45 3.09 -10.97
CA CYS A 339 3.66 2.82 -12.18
C CYS A 339 4.31 1.77 -13.10
N GLN A 340 5.14 0.88 -12.54
CA GLN A 340 5.59 -0.33 -13.22
C GLN A 340 4.79 -1.51 -12.69
N SER A 341 4.18 -2.28 -13.59
CA SER A 341 3.46 -3.50 -13.27
C SER A 341 3.96 -4.66 -14.13
N GLY A 342 3.65 -5.87 -13.68
CA GLY A 342 4.01 -7.11 -14.37
C GLY A 342 3.67 -8.32 -13.53
N PHE A 343 4.17 -9.47 -13.95
CA PHE A 343 3.99 -10.76 -13.29
C PHE A 343 5.30 -11.28 -12.73
N ASN A 344 5.18 -12.01 -11.63
CA ASN A 344 6.27 -12.72 -10.99
C ASN A 344 5.74 -14.01 -10.37
N CYS A 345 6.64 -14.97 -10.15
CA CYS A 345 6.31 -16.19 -9.42
C CYS A 345 6.75 -16.06 -7.97
N MET A 346 5.87 -16.41 -7.03
CA MET A 346 6.16 -16.41 -5.61
C MET A 346 5.94 -17.80 -5.03
N SER A 347 6.90 -18.27 -4.24
CA SER A 347 6.79 -19.52 -3.51
C SER A 347 6.80 -19.24 -2.01
N PHE A 348 5.80 -19.75 -1.29
CA PHE A 348 5.64 -19.58 0.14
C PHE A 348 5.81 -20.94 0.84
N TYR A 349 6.56 -20.95 1.93
CA TYR A 349 6.85 -22.11 2.75
C TYR A 349 6.43 -21.81 4.18
N ARG A 350 5.54 -22.62 4.74
CA ARG A 350 5.17 -22.59 6.14
C ARG A 350 6.25 -23.38 6.91
N ARG A 351 7.03 -22.70 7.75
CA ARG A 351 8.09 -23.34 8.55
C ARG A 351 7.65 -23.63 9.98
N ASP A 352 6.91 -22.69 10.57
CA ASP A 352 6.31 -22.80 11.90
C ASP A 352 5.00 -21.98 11.91
N GLY A 353 4.27 -21.95 13.03
CA GLY A 353 3.04 -21.16 13.18
C GLY A 353 3.25 -19.65 12.99
N HIS A 354 4.43 -19.14 13.34
CA HIS A 354 4.77 -17.71 13.25
C HIS A 354 6.02 -17.42 12.41
N VAL A 355 6.50 -18.42 11.66
CA VAL A 355 7.70 -18.35 10.81
C VAL A 355 7.36 -18.90 9.43
N ALA A 356 7.64 -18.10 8.41
CA ALA A 356 7.45 -18.47 7.02
C ALA A 356 8.72 -18.15 6.22
N GLU A 357 8.93 -18.83 5.11
CA GLU A 357 9.91 -18.41 4.11
C GLU A 357 9.22 -18.13 2.79
N ILE A 358 9.75 -17.16 2.05
CA ILE A 358 9.29 -16.84 0.71
C ILE A 358 10.46 -16.80 -0.27
N GLN A 359 10.19 -17.18 -1.52
CA GLN A 359 11.08 -16.97 -2.65
C GLN A 359 10.32 -16.19 -3.72
N ILE A 360 10.95 -15.17 -4.29
CA ILE A 360 10.31 -14.28 -5.26
C ILE A 360 11.13 -14.30 -6.55
N GLY A 361 10.51 -14.74 -7.65
CA GLY A 361 11.11 -14.82 -8.98
C GLY A 361 11.17 -13.47 -9.69
N SER A 362 11.99 -13.39 -10.73
CA SER A 362 12.16 -12.16 -11.51
C SER A 362 10.88 -11.75 -12.26
N GLN A 363 10.84 -10.47 -12.62
CA GLN A 363 9.67 -9.82 -13.21
C GLN A 363 9.57 -10.06 -14.72
N THR A 364 8.36 -10.31 -15.21
CA THR A 364 8.03 -10.45 -16.64
C THR A 364 6.72 -9.74 -16.96
N ASN A 365 6.50 -9.38 -18.23
CA ASN A 365 5.25 -8.77 -18.69
C ASN A 365 4.19 -9.81 -19.08
N ARG A 366 4.58 -11.09 -19.16
CA ARG A 366 3.71 -12.18 -19.62
C ARG A 366 3.40 -13.13 -18.48
N LEU A 367 2.11 -13.46 -18.32
CA LEU A 367 1.65 -14.30 -17.22
C LEU A 367 2.20 -15.73 -17.31
N GLU A 368 2.26 -16.29 -18.51
CA GLU A 368 2.75 -17.63 -18.80
C GLU A 368 4.23 -17.82 -18.45
N ASP A 369 5.03 -16.77 -18.59
CA ASP A 369 6.48 -16.83 -18.39
C ASP A 369 6.87 -16.74 -16.91
N ALA A 370 5.99 -16.23 -16.04
CA ALA A 370 6.34 -15.84 -14.67
C ALA A 370 6.97 -16.97 -13.84
N CYS A 371 6.42 -18.18 -13.91
CA CYS A 371 6.93 -19.37 -13.22
C CYS A 371 7.76 -20.30 -14.12
N SER A 372 8.18 -19.85 -15.30
CA SER A 372 9.09 -20.62 -16.15
C SER A 372 10.52 -20.56 -15.62
N THR A 373 11.34 -21.56 -15.94
CA THR A 373 12.74 -21.69 -15.47
C THR A 373 13.59 -20.41 -15.56
N PRO A 374 13.56 -19.60 -16.64
CA PRO A 374 14.37 -18.39 -16.70
C PRO A 374 13.95 -17.30 -15.70
N PHE A 375 12.67 -17.27 -15.30
CA PHE A 375 12.15 -16.25 -14.39
C PHE A 375 12.05 -16.75 -12.93
N PHE A 376 11.88 -18.05 -12.73
CA PHE A 376 11.74 -18.67 -11.43
C PHE A 376 12.52 -19.99 -11.37
N ASN A 377 13.75 -19.92 -10.88
CA ASN A 377 14.53 -21.09 -10.54
C ASN A 377 14.61 -21.27 -9.02
N LYS A 378 13.87 -22.25 -8.50
CA LYS A 378 13.74 -22.52 -7.06
C LYS A 378 15.08 -22.79 -6.37
N SER A 379 16.07 -23.37 -7.06
CA SER A 379 17.36 -23.72 -6.44
C SER A 379 18.32 -22.53 -6.32
N SER A 380 18.18 -21.51 -7.17
CA SER A 380 19.05 -20.33 -7.16
C SER A 380 18.48 -19.14 -6.41
N LEU A 381 17.16 -19.09 -6.20
CA LEU A 381 16.50 -17.97 -5.54
C LEU A 381 16.73 -18.00 -4.02
N PRO A 382 17.09 -16.86 -3.41
CA PRO A 382 17.27 -16.77 -1.97
C PRO A 382 15.94 -16.93 -1.23
N TYR A 383 16.00 -17.51 -0.03
CA TYR A 383 14.87 -17.59 0.88
C TYR A 383 14.85 -16.34 1.76
N ILE A 384 13.71 -15.67 1.80
CA ILE A 384 13.46 -14.55 2.70
C ILE A 384 12.64 -15.09 3.87
N THR A 385 13.21 -15.06 5.07
CA THR A 385 12.55 -15.51 6.29
C THR A 385 11.68 -14.38 6.86
N LEU A 386 10.41 -14.69 7.08
CA LEU A 386 9.41 -13.80 7.63
C LEU A 386 8.96 -14.27 9.00
N VAL A 387 8.78 -13.30 9.91
CA VAL A 387 8.22 -13.52 11.24
C VAL A 387 7.06 -12.58 11.51
N THR A 388 6.12 -13.00 12.34
CA THR A 388 4.98 -12.17 12.74
C THR A 388 5.35 -11.17 13.84
N SER A 389 4.71 -10.01 13.92
CA SER A 389 4.91 -9.09 15.07
C SER A 389 4.44 -9.69 16.41
N SER A 390 3.50 -10.65 16.37
CA SER A 390 3.09 -11.42 17.55
C SER A 390 4.13 -12.44 18.02
N SER A 391 5.14 -12.76 17.19
CA SER A 391 6.17 -13.75 17.56
C SER A 391 6.94 -13.35 18.81
N ASP A 392 7.07 -12.06 19.12
CA ASP A 392 7.68 -11.57 20.37
C ASP A 392 6.97 -12.10 21.62
N ARG A 393 5.70 -12.50 21.51
CA ARG A 393 4.89 -13.08 22.59
C ARG A 393 4.72 -14.60 22.48
N ALA A 394 4.94 -15.16 21.29
CA ALA A 394 4.84 -16.59 21.03
C ALA A 394 6.24 -17.21 21.13
N THR A 395 6.73 -17.34 22.35
CA THR A 395 8.00 -18.04 22.61
C THR A 395 7.76 -19.56 22.62
N GLN A 396 8.79 -20.31 22.24
CA GLN A 396 8.79 -21.78 22.22
C GLN A 396 9.98 -22.33 23.01
N PRO A 397 9.89 -23.56 23.54
CA PRO A 397 11.03 -24.19 24.19
C PRO A 397 12.23 -24.30 23.27
N CYS A 398 13.40 -23.84 23.72
CA CYS A 398 14.63 -23.94 22.95
C CYS A 398 15.06 -25.41 22.77
N PRO A 399 15.67 -25.78 21.63
CA PRO A 399 16.20 -27.13 21.41
C PRO A 399 17.40 -27.43 22.33
N TYR A 400 17.72 -28.71 22.53
CA TYR A 400 18.84 -29.17 23.36
C TYR A 400 18.86 -28.57 24.76
N MET A 401 17.78 -28.74 25.53
CA MET A 401 17.73 -28.29 26.92
C MET A 401 18.86 -28.91 27.75
N GLY A 402 19.67 -28.08 28.39
CA GLY A 402 20.84 -28.53 29.14
C GLY A 402 21.88 -27.45 29.38
N LYS A 403 23.02 -27.87 29.91
CA LYS A 403 24.21 -27.06 30.14
C LYS A 403 25.32 -27.53 29.22
N PHE A 404 25.98 -26.59 28.57
CA PHE A 404 27.01 -26.85 27.57
C PHE A 404 28.24 -26.01 27.82
N ASP A 405 29.42 -26.59 27.58
CA ASP A 405 30.65 -25.82 27.47
C ASP A 405 30.79 -25.33 26.03
N VAL A 406 31.19 -24.07 25.86
CA VAL A 406 31.31 -23.42 24.55
C VAL A 406 32.78 -23.45 24.15
N THR A 407 33.07 -24.01 22.97
CA THR A 407 34.43 -24.10 22.42
C THR A 407 34.49 -23.46 21.04
N ASN A 408 35.68 -23.01 20.64
CA ASN A 408 35.95 -22.44 19.33
C ASN A 408 35.05 -21.24 18.96
N VAL A 409 34.83 -20.30 19.89
CA VAL A 409 34.06 -19.08 19.61
C VAL A 409 34.83 -18.20 18.64
N VAL A 410 34.42 -18.17 17.38
CA VAL A 410 34.94 -17.25 16.37
C VAL A 410 33.86 -16.21 16.09
N ARG A 411 34.17 -14.94 16.38
CA ARG A 411 33.42 -13.77 15.93
C ARG A 411 34.08 -13.24 14.67
N SER A 412 33.32 -13.15 13.58
CA SER A 412 33.84 -12.53 12.37
C SER A 412 33.80 -10.99 12.47
N ASP A 413 34.58 -10.40 13.37
CA ASP A 413 34.76 -8.94 13.41
C ASP A 413 35.59 -8.44 12.19
N GLU A 414 36.23 -9.36 11.43
CA GLU A 414 37.10 -9.04 10.28
C GLU A 414 36.96 -10.02 9.09
N ALA A 415 35.80 -10.63 8.87
CA ALA A 415 35.65 -11.47 7.66
C ALA A 415 35.38 -10.59 6.42
N ASN A 416 36.41 -10.46 5.58
CA ASN A 416 36.31 -10.22 4.14
C ASN A 416 35.49 -11.34 3.47
N PHE A 417 34.20 -11.45 3.76
CA PHE A 417 33.25 -12.08 2.85
C PHE A 417 32.86 -11.03 1.79
N PRO A 418 32.70 -11.40 0.51
CA PRO A 418 32.43 -10.45 -0.55
C PRO A 418 31.19 -9.63 -0.18
N LYS A 419 31.35 -8.31 -0.08
CA LYS A 419 30.26 -7.35 0.12
C LYS A 419 29.17 -7.47 -0.96
N GLU A 420 29.44 -8.20 -2.04
CA GLU A 420 28.51 -8.54 -3.12
C GLU A 420 27.30 -9.34 -2.63
N ALA A 421 27.42 -10.23 -1.63
CA ALA A 421 26.27 -10.99 -1.11
C ALA A 421 25.36 -10.18 -0.17
N ARG A 422 25.86 -9.08 0.43
CA ARG A 422 25.06 -8.16 1.27
C ARG A 422 24.17 -7.23 0.45
N LEU A 423 24.54 -6.95 -0.81
CA LEU A 423 23.84 -6.01 -1.69
C LEU A 423 22.77 -6.66 -2.59
N GLU A 424 22.82 -7.97 -2.80
CA GLU A 424 21.82 -8.68 -3.60
C GLU A 424 20.50 -8.89 -2.84
N SER A 425 20.53 -9.10 -1.52
CA SER A 425 19.32 -9.35 -0.71
C SER A 425 18.42 -8.10 -0.56
N ASP A 426 19.03 -6.91 -0.44
CA ASP A 426 18.28 -5.66 -0.20
C ASP A 426 17.72 -5.02 -1.48
N SER A 427 18.21 -5.39 -2.67
CA SER A 427 17.91 -4.65 -3.91
C SER A 427 17.48 -5.47 -5.12
N ALA A 428 17.63 -6.81 -5.14
CA ALA A 428 17.35 -7.59 -6.35
C ALA A 428 15.90 -7.54 -6.82
N TYR A 429 14.95 -7.20 -5.94
CA TYR A 429 13.52 -7.12 -6.30
C TYR A 429 13.03 -5.72 -6.68
N PHE A 430 13.61 -4.70 -6.05
CA PHE A 430 13.25 -3.30 -6.29
C PHE A 430 14.01 -2.69 -7.48
N ASP A 431 15.03 -3.37 -8.04
CA ASP A 431 15.88 -2.81 -9.09
C ASP A 431 16.09 -3.72 -10.32
N ARG A 432 15.54 -3.28 -11.45
CA ARG A 432 16.07 -3.62 -12.79
C ARG A 432 15.96 -2.49 -13.83
N ARG A 433 15.29 -1.37 -13.52
CA ARG A 433 15.12 -0.22 -14.44
C ARG A 433 15.27 1.18 -13.81
N MET A 434 15.41 1.32 -12.48
CA MET A 434 15.54 2.65 -11.86
C MET A 434 16.97 3.21 -11.85
N ARG A 435 17.98 2.39 -12.15
CA ARG A 435 19.38 2.87 -12.23
C ARG A 435 19.73 3.76 -13.43
N SER A 436 18.79 4.05 -14.34
CA SER A 436 19.03 4.88 -15.54
C SER A 436 18.39 6.29 -15.49
N ARG A 437 18.24 6.87 -14.30
CA ARG A 437 18.18 8.33 -14.13
C ARG A 437 19.29 8.75 -13.18
N ARG A 438 20.20 9.60 -13.68
CA ARG A 438 21.33 10.18 -12.94
C ARG A 438 20.86 10.70 -11.58
N TYR A 439 21.01 9.89 -10.55
CA TYR A 439 20.92 10.33 -9.17
C TYR A 439 22.35 10.48 -8.69
N THR A 440 22.83 11.71 -8.65
CA THR A 440 24.01 12.07 -7.86
C THR A 440 23.75 11.58 -6.45
N LYS A 441 24.54 10.60 -5.98
CA LYS A 441 24.53 10.13 -4.60
C LYS A 441 24.45 11.33 -3.67
N PRO A 442 23.41 11.48 -2.83
CA PRO A 442 23.54 12.28 -1.64
C PRO A 442 24.65 11.63 -0.83
N ARG A 443 25.62 12.44 -0.42
CA ARG A 443 26.64 12.06 0.56
C ARG A 443 25.86 11.66 1.82
N VAL A 444 25.65 10.36 2.03
CA VAL A 444 25.16 9.84 3.30
C VAL A 444 26.25 10.21 4.29
N GLU A 445 25.91 11.16 5.18
CA GLU A 445 26.73 11.46 6.34
C GLU A 445 26.95 10.16 7.08
N ASP A 446 28.22 9.80 7.14
CA ASP A 446 28.80 8.82 8.03
C ASP A 446 28.26 9.15 9.43
N TRP A 447 27.33 8.33 9.95
CA TRP A 447 26.96 8.42 11.35
C TRP A 447 28.15 7.88 12.14
N ASP A 448 29.08 8.80 12.33
CA ASP A 448 30.28 8.73 13.13
C ASP A 448 29.90 8.06 14.46
N PHE A 449 30.45 6.87 14.68
CA PHE A 449 30.47 6.26 16.00
C PHE A 449 30.96 7.34 16.96
N ARG A 450 30.08 7.81 17.85
CA ARG A 450 30.42 8.77 18.90
C ARG A 450 31.77 8.38 19.48
N ARG A 451 32.80 9.21 19.22
CA ARG A 451 34.07 9.19 19.94
C ARG A 451 33.77 9.20 21.43
N VAL A 452 33.82 8.04 22.06
CA VAL A 452 33.81 7.92 23.51
C VAL A 452 35.19 8.36 23.99
N LYS A 453 35.15 9.40 24.82
CA LYS A 453 36.22 9.96 25.63
C LYS A 453 37.07 8.84 26.23
N ARG A 454 38.39 8.88 26.04
CA ARG A 454 39.34 8.09 26.85
C ARG A 454 39.08 8.42 28.33
N LEU A 455 38.66 7.42 29.09
CA LEU A 455 38.76 7.38 30.55
C LEU A 455 39.00 5.93 30.97
N ASP A 456 40.20 5.75 31.51
CA ASP A 456 40.70 4.77 32.46
C ASP A 456 40.74 3.27 32.11
N GLN A 457 41.91 2.94 31.56
CA GLN A 457 42.79 1.83 31.90
C GLN A 457 42.54 1.18 33.29
N SER A 458 41.69 0.13 33.36
CA SER A 458 41.91 -1.08 34.16
C SER A 458 40.82 -2.15 33.94
N SER A 459 40.86 -2.90 32.83
CA SER A 459 40.25 -4.23 32.78
C SER A 459 40.91 -5.04 31.68
N ASN A 460 41.90 -5.85 32.06
CA ASN A 460 42.54 -6.83 31.20
C ASN A 460 41.58 -8.00 30.98
N CYS A 461 40.59 -7.81 30.10
CA CYS A 461 39.61 -8.84 29.70
C CYS A 461 39.72 -9.00 28.17
N ASP A 462 40.75 -9.70 27.72
CA ASP A 462 40.97 -10.04 26.31
C ASP A 462 40.10 -11.22 25.84
N SER A 463 39.27 -11.81 26.71
CA SER A 463 38.36 -12.91 26.36
C SER A 463 36.97 -12.40 25.99
N LYS A 464 36.80 -11.96 24.73
CA LYS A 464 35.47 -11.84 24.08
C LYS A 464 34.81 -13.22 23.83
N SER A 465 35.20 -14.26 24.55
CA SER A 465 34.74 -15.65 24.38
C SER A 465 33.68 -16.01 25.41
N PHE A 466 32.59 -16.62 24.93
CA PHE A 466 31.59 -17.25 25.79
C PHE A 466 32.20 -18.50 26.43
N SER A 467 32.03 -18.70 27.75
CA SER A 467 32.62 -19.84 28.46
C SER A 467 31.65 -21.02 28.59
N SER A 468 30.37 -20.74 28.83
CA SER A 468 29.33 -21.76 28.91
C SER A 468 28.00 -21.24 28.38
N LEU A 469 27.13 -22.15 27.94
CA LEU A 469 25.79 -21.88 27.46
C LEU A 469 24.78 -22.73 28.23
N VAL A 470 23.73 -22.07 28.72
CA VAL A 470 22.62 -22.71 29.42
C VAL A 470 21.37 -22.54 28.57
N ILE A 471 20.74 -23.65 28.20
CA ILE A 471 19.55 -23.64 27.36
C ILE A 471 18.39 -24.26 28.14
N GLY A 472 17.29 -23.53 28.28
CA GLY A 472 16.04 -24.07 28.83
C GLY A 472 16.03 -24.28 30.35
N CYS A 473 17.12 -24.03 31.09
CA CYS A 473 17.18 -24.34 32.53
C CYS A 473 16.55 -23.26 33.43
N ASN A 474 16.70 -21.99 33.07
CA ASN A 474 16.11 -20.88 33.83
C ASN A 474 14.67 -20.62 33.38
N LYS A 475 14.47 -20.48 32.07
CA LYS A 475 13.18 -20.54 31.41
C LYS A 475 13.29 -21.48 30.22
N MET A 476 12.22 -22.21 29.92
CA MET A 476 12.22 -23.22 28.86
C MET A 476 12.51 -22.61 27.48
N ASP A 477 12.19 -21.33 27.29
CA ASP A 477 12.29 -20.57 26.04
C ASP A 477 13.54 -19.69 25.94
N THR A 478 14.48 -19.77 26.88
CA THR A 478 15.70 -18.94 26.86
C THR A 478 16.98 -19.75 26.66
N MET A 479 17.93 -19.12 25.96
CA MET A 479 19.32 -19.52 25.88
C MET A 479 20.19 -18.39 26.43
N GLU A 480 21.03 -18.72 27.40
CA GLU A 480 21.83 -17.76 28.17
C GLU A 480 23.30 -18.14 28.08
N PHE A 481 24.10 -17.25 27.50
CA PHE A 481 25.55 -17.36 27.42
C PHE A 481 26.18 -16.71 28.65
N ASN A 482 27.03 -17.48 29.32
CA ASN A 482 27.86 -16.97 30.40
C ASN A 482 29.20 -16.48 29.84
N THR A 483 29.62 -15.31 30.31
CA THR A 483 30.94 -14.76 30.05
C THR A 483 31.64 -14.46 31.36
N GLU A 484 32.95 -14.61 31.37
CA GLU A 484 33.80 -14.26 32.52
C GLU A 484 34.06 -12.74 32.59
N CYS A 485 33.77 -12.03 31.50
CA CYS A 485 33.89 -10.59 31.36
C CYS A 485 32.51 -9.98 31.02
N THR A 486 32.05 -9.03 31.83
CA THR A 486 30.80 -8.27 31.58
C THR A 486 31.11 -7.01 30.78
N THR A 487 31.00 -7.09 29.45
CA THR A 487 30.98 -5.90 28.58
C THR A 487 29.54 -5.47 28.31
N PRO A 488 29.19 -4.18 28.42
CA PRO A 488 27.81 -3.71 28.30
C PRO A 488 27.21 -3.90 26.89
N ASP A 489 28.04 -4.06 25.86
CA ASP A 489 27.61 -4.23 24.47
C ASP A 489 27.40 -5.70 24.06
N LEU A 490 27.61 -6.66 24.98
CA LEU A 490 27.49 -8.07 24.66
C LEU A 490 26.07 -8.60 24.89
N ILE A 491 25.47 -9.13 23.83
CA ILE A 491 24.20 -9.87 23.94
C ILE A 491 24.50 -11.23 24.57
N THR A 492 24.01 -11.44 25.80
CA THR A 492 24.24 -12.67 26.58
C THR A 492 23.02 -13.57 26.67
N ALA A 493 21.83 -13.12 26.26
CA ALA A 493 20.61 -13.90 26.41
C ALA A 493 19.70 -13.75 25.19
N TYR A 494 19.11 -14.86 24.76
CA TYR A 494 18.19 -14.91 23.64
C TYR A 494 16.93 -15.71 24.00
N SER A 495 15.80 -15.31 23.42
CA SER A 495 14.52 -16.01 23.50
C SER A 495 14.25 -16.77 22.20
N CYS A 496 13.77 -18.00 22.30
CA CYS A 496 13.44 -18.86 21.16
C CYS A 496 11.99 -18.69 20.71
N HIS A 497 11.74 -18.67 19.39
CA HIS A 497 10.41 -18.38 18.82
C HIS A 497 9.87 -19.44 17.85
N GLY A 498 10.73 -20.03 17.03
CA GLY A 498 10.30 -21.03 16.05
C GLY A 498 11.48 -21.80 15.48
N ARG A 499 11.23 -23.03 15.05
CA ARG A 499 12.26 -23.95 14.57
C ARG A 499 11.78 -24.82 13.42
N TRP A 500 12.70 -25.17 12.54
CA TRP A 500 12.48 -26.19 11.51
C TRP A 500 13.78 -26.88 11.16
N GLU A 501 13.69 -27.99 10.46
CA GLU A 501 14.84 -28.78 10.01
C GLU A 501 14.77 -29.00 8.50
N GLU A 502 15.92 -28.89 7.83
CA GLU A 502 16.04 -29.13 6.39
C GLU A 502 17.40 -29.77 6.09
N ASN A 503 17.40 -30.89 5.36
CA ASN A 503 18.61 -31.63 4.96
C ASN A 503 19.59 -31.94 6.12
N GLY A 504 19.06 -32.18 7.32
CA GLY A 504 19.85 -32.48 8.52
C GLY A 504 20.53 -31.26 9.17
N THR A 505 20.19 -30.04 8.74
CA THR A 505 20.54 -28.79 9.41
C THR A 505 19.29 -28.20 10.04
N SER A 506 19.36 -27.88 11.32
CA SER A 506 18.25 -27.25 12.04
C SER A 506 18.42 -25.74 12.12
N PHE A 507 17.30 -25.03 12.04
CA PHE A 507 17.22 -23.57 12.09
C PHE A 507 16.36 -23.15 13.27
N LEU A 508 16.80 -22.12 13.98
CA LEU A 508 16.15 -21.59 15.17
C LEU A 508 16.11 -20.06 15.10
N ILE A 509 14.90 -19.50 15.18
CA ILE A 509 14.71 -18.05 15.27
C ILE A 509 14.77 -17.61 16.72
N THR A 510 15.62 -16.63 16.98
CA THR A 510 15.86 -16.09 18.30
C THR A 510 15.79 -14.56 18.32
N THR A 511 15.37 -14.00 19.45
CA THR A 511 15.37 -12.55 19.69
C THR A 511 16.24 -12.27 20.91
N PRO A 512 17.16 -11.28 20.86
CA PRO A 512 17.98 -10.95 22.01
C PRO A 512 17.13 -10.36 23.13
N ILE A 513 17.34 -10.82 24.35
CA ILE A 513 16.63 -10.35 25.55
C ILE A 513 17.30 -9.05 25.99
N SER A 514 16.94 -7.94 25.35
CA SER A 514 17.36 -6.59 25.75
C SER A 514 16.14 -5.73 26.13
N ARG A 515 16.34 -4.66 26.89
CA ARG A 515 15.25 -3.76 27.33
C ARG A 515 14.62 -2.92 26.20
N ALA A 516 15.06 -3.09 24.94
CA ALA A 516 14.53 -2.36 23.80
C ALA A 516 13.42 -3.15 23.09
N HIS A 517 12.26 -2.52 22.88
CA HIS A 517 11.19 -3.06 22.05
C HIS A 517 11.61 -3.09 20.57
N GLY A 518 11.35 -4.19 19.85
CA GLY A 518 11.64 -4.31 18.42
C GLY A 518 13.08 -4.71 18.07
N ALA A 519 13.74 -5.48 18.93
CA ALA A 519 15.10 -5.94 18.67
C ALA A 519 15.18 -6.87 17.45
N ARG A 520 16.23 -6.73 16.63
CA ARG A 520 16.49 -7.58 15.47
C ARG A 520 16.56 -9.05 15.87
N LYS A 521 16.03 -9.92 15.03
CA LYS A 521 16.03 -11.37 15.25
C LYS A 521 17.23 -12.00 14.55
N PHE A 522 17.71 -13.10 15.12
CA PHE A 522 18.83 -13.86 14.59
C PHE A 522 18.41 -15.29 14.29
N CYS A 523 19.01 -15.83 13.24
CA CYS A 523 18.85 -17.21 12.85
C CYS A 523 20.06 -18.03 13.34
N PHE A 524 19.82 -18.94 14.27
CA PHE A 524 20.80 -19.92 14.72
C PHE A 524 20.65 -21.17 13.86
N MET A 525 21.74 -21.60 13.23
CA MET A 525 21.81 -22.82 12.45
C MET A 525 22.68 -23.81 13.20
N TYR A 526 22.21 -25.04 13.37
CA TYR A 526 22.95 -26.04 14.12
C TYR A 526 22.85 -27.43 13.52
N LYS A 527 23.91 -28.21 13.74
CA LYS A 527 24.02 -29.58 13.25
C LYS A 527 24.83 -30.42 14.24
N GLU A 528 24.40 -31.66 14.44
CA GLU A 528 25.15 -32.64 15.23
C GLU A 528 26.36 -33.12 14.42
N LEU A 529 27.57 -33.03 14.99
CA LEU A 529 28.81 -33.50 14.37
C LEU A 529 29.30 -34.84 14.93
N GLY A 530 28.83 -35.22 16.12
CA GLY A 530 29.22 -36.45 16.81
C GLY A 530 28.48 -36.62 18.15
N PRO A 531 28.78 -37.68 18.91
CA PRO A 531 28.14 -37.89 20.22
C PRO A 531 28.48 -36.72 21.14
N ASN A 532 27.44 -36.02 21.61
CA ASN A 532 27.50 -34.89 22.54
C ASN A 532 28.12 -33.58 22.00
N VAL A 533 28.40 -33.46 20.70
CA VAL A 533 28.94 -32.23 20.09
C VAL A 533 27.99 -31.68 19.04
N VAL A 534 27.52 -30.45 19.25
CA VAL A 534 26.64 -29.74 18.32
C VAL A 534 27.34 -28.47 17.84
N ALA A 535 27.49 -28.33 16.53
CA ALA A 535 28.04 -27.14 15.91
C ALA A 535 26.95 -26.11 15.67
N PHE A 536 27.23 -24.85 16.00
CA PHE A 536 26.33 -23.72 15.84
C PHE A 536 26.97 -22.61 15.01
N SER A 537 26.13 -21.96 14.21
CA SER A 537 26.45 -20.72 13.51
C SER A 537 25.27 -19.76 13.55
N THR A 538 25.52 -18.45 13.55
CA THR A 538 24.45 -17.43 13.50
C THR A 538 24.46 -16.64 12.19
N SER A 539 23.29 -16.15 11.80
CA SER A 539 23.14 -15.23 10.67
C SER A 539 21.95 -14.28 10.85
N SER A 540 22.00 -13.17 10.12
CA SER A 540 20.89 -12.22 10.01
C SER A 540 19.80 -12.66 9.03
N TYR A 541 20.12 -13.59 8.11
CA TYR A 541 19.22 -14.17 7.12
C TYR A 541 19.55 -15.65 7.08
N CYS A 542 18.58 -16.54 7.34
CA CYS A 542 18.76 -18.00 7.45
C CYS A 542 19.34 -18.65 6.16
N ASN A 543 20.62 -18.37 5.89
CA ASN A 543 21.26 -18.61 4.63
C ASN A 543 21.78 -20.04 4.60
N ARG A 544 21.33 -20.82 3.62
CA ARG A 544 21.71 -22.22 3.43
C ARG A 544 23.16 -22.40 3.00
N LEU A 545 23.85 -21.33 2.59
CA LEU A 545 25.30 -21.34 2.31
C LEU A 545 26.15 -21.41 3.60
N ILE A 546 25.54 -21.14 4.75
CA ILE A 546 26.25 -21.18 6.02
C ILE A 546 26.37 -22.63 6.50
N GLN A 547 27.61 -23.04 6.78
CA GLN A 547 27.95 -24.34 7.31
C GLN A 547 28.12 -24.20 8.84
N PRO A 548 27.24 -24.83 9.65
CA PRO A 548 27.32 -24.77 11.10
C PRO A 548 28.70 -25.19 11.61
N GLY A 549 29.32 -24.36 12.47
CA GLY A 549 30.65 -24.62 13.02
C GLY A 549 31.83 -24.18 12.13
N ILE A 550 31.58 -23.63 10.93
CA ILE A 550 32.64 -23.23 9.98
C ILE A 550 32.44 -21.79 9.50
N THR A 551 31.22 -21.41 9.08
CA THR A 551 30.91 -20.06 8.57
C THR A 551 29.75 -19.44 9.34
N GLY A 552 29.63 -18.11 9.33
CA GLY A 552 28.59 -17.37 10.05
C GLY A 552 29.14 -16.18 10.84
N ASP A 553 28.25 -15.39 11.45
CA ASP A 553 28.62 -14.20 12.22
C ASP A 553 29.22 -14.58 13.60
N LEU A 554 28.58 -15.55 14.27
CA LEU A 554 29.08 -16.25 15.44
C LEU A 554 29.19 -17.73 15.09
N ILE A 555 30.34 -18.33 15.36
CA ILE A 555 30.60 -19.75 15.13
C ILE A 555 31.08 -20.34 16.46
N PHE A 556 30.47 -21.42 16.91
CA PHE A 556 30.87 -22.10 18.14
C PHE A 556 30.40 -23.55 18.18
N ASN A 557 31.10 -24.37 18.97
CA ASN A 557 30.73 -25.75 19.22
C ASN A 557 30.28 -25.92 20.67
N LEU A 558 29.21 -26.66 20.87
CA LEU A 558 28.69 -27.02 22.18
C LEU A 558 29.04 -28.45 22.53
N THR A 559 29.64 -28.63 23.71
CA THR A 559 29.86 -29.95 24.30
C THR A 559 28.94 -30.11 25.50
N ASN A 560 28.14 -31.19 25.51
CA ASN A 560 27.18 -31.43 26.58
C ASN A 560 27.87 -31.64 27.94
N ARG A 561 27.55 -30.79 28.92
CA ARG A 561 28.05 -30.86 30.31
C ARG A 561 27.04 -31.51 31.26
N GLY A 562 25.76 -31.54 30.89
CA GLY A 562 24.70 -32.18 31.66
C GLY A 562 23.31 -31.62 31.37
N LYS A 563 22.26 -32.33 31.81
CA LYS A 563 20.87 -31.86 31.72
C LYS A 563 20.57 -30.80 32.79
N CYS A 564 19.53 -29.99 32.56
CA CYS A 564 18.99 -29.12 33.62
C CYS A 564 18.54 -29.99 34.80
N MET A 565 18.88 -29.62 36.04
CA MET A 565 18.39 -30.35 37.20
C MET A 565 16.87 -30.25 37.25
N GLU A 566 16.18 -31.38 37.33
CA GLU A 566 14.80 -31.40 37.80
C GLU A 566 14.83 -30.91 39.25
N THR A 567 14.46 -29.65 39.47
CA THR A 567 14.02 -29.27 40.81
C THR A 567 12.76 -30.09 41.04
N ASN A 568 12.88 -31.14 41.85
CA ASN A 568 11.75 -31.82 42.44
C ASN A 568 10.84 -30.73 43.00
N SER A 569 9.78 -30.41 42.28
CA SER A 569 8.66 -29.71 42.87
C SER A 569 8.22 -30.65 44.00
N SER A 570 8.55 -30.28 45.23
CA SER A 570 7.99 -30.94 46.39
C SER A 570 6.48 -30.94 46.16
N ILE A 571 5.90 -32.12 45.96
CA ILE A 571 4.46 -32.30 45.94
C ILE A 571 3.99 -31.83 47.32
N ARG A 572 3.68 -30.54 47.44
CA ARG A 572 2.87 -30.05 48.54
C ARG A 572 1.48 -30.57 48.21
N ALA A 573 1.20 -31.77 48.71
CA ALA A 573 -0.13 -32.36 48.69
C ALA A 573 -1.10 -31.28 49.17
N ARG A 574 -1.93 -30.77 48.26
CA ARG A 574 -3.06 -29.93 48.64
C ARG A 574 -3.92 -30.81 49.54
N PRO A 575 -4.27 -30.39 50.76
CA PRO A 575 -5.15 -31.19 51.59
C PRO A 575 -6.46 -31.35 50.82
N ILE A 576 -6.78 -32.60 50.47
CA ILE A 576 -8.08 -32.96 49.95
C ILE A 576 -9.08 -32.47 50.98
N SER A 577 -9.87 -31.48 50.60
CA SER A 577 -10.86 -30.88 51.48
C SER A 577 -11.78 -31.99 52.00
N ILE A 578 -11.70 -32.27 53.31
CA ILE A 578 -12.55 -33.22 54.04
C ILE A 578 -14.05 -32.99 53.74
N ARG A 579 -14.42 -31.79 53.29
CA ARG A 579 -15.77 -31.44 52.84
C ARG A 579 -16.25 -32.30 51.66
N TRP A 580 -15.39 -32.67 50.70
CA TRP A 580 -15.80 -33.50 49.57
C TRP A 580 -16.02 -34.96 49.95
N LEU A 581 -15.26 -35.49 50.90
CA LEU A 581 -15.46 -36.83 51.46
C LEU A 581 -16.76 -36.92 52.27
N ILE A 582 -17.10 -35.87 53.03
CA ILE A 582 -18.37 -35.80 53.77
C ILE A 582 -19.56 -35.71 52.81
N ILE A 583 -19.47 -34.90 51.74
CA ILE A 583 -20.53 -34.79 50.73
C ILE A 583 -20.73 -36.12 49.99
N PHE A 584 -19.66 -36.83 49.65
CA PHE A 584 -19.75 -38.14 49.01
C PHE A 584 -20.36 -39.19 49.95
N ALA A 585 -19.98 -39.20 51.24
CA ALA A 585 -20.57 -40.09 52.24
C ALA A 585 -22.07 -39.82 52.48
N LEU A 586 -22.49 -38.55 52.49
CA LEU A 586 -23.90 -38.17 52.60
C LEU A 586 -24.71 -38.58 51.36
N LEU A 587 -24.16 -38.43 50.16
CA LEU A 587 -24.78 -38.90 48.91
C LEU A 587 -24.96 -40.42 48.90
N VAL A 588 -23.96 -41.18 49.34
CA VAL A 588 -24.07 -42.64 49.46
C VAL A 588 -25.13 -43.05 50.49
N LEU A 589 -25.26 -42.33 51.61
CA LEU A 589 -26.30 -42.58 52.61
C LEU A 589 -27.72 -42.25 52.09
N ILE A 590 -27.88 -41.21 51.27
CA ILE A 590 -29.16 -40.86 50.64
C ILE A 590 -29.56 -41.92 49.61
N ILE A 591 -28.61 -42.41 48.80
CA ILE A 591 -28.86 -43.48 47.81
C ILE A 591 -29.22 -44.79 48.52
N ARG A 592 -28.57 -45.12 49.65
CA ARG A 592 -28.91 -46.31 50.45
C ARG A 592 -30.28 -46.24 51.14
N ARG A 593 -30.79 -45.03 51.41
CA ARG A 593 -32.13 -44.84 51.99
C ARG A 593 -33.25 -44.92 50.95
N SER A 594 -32.94 -44.71 49.67
CA SER A 594 -33.92 -44.77 48.58
C SER A 594 -34.21 -46.18 48.06
N THR A 595 -33.45 -47.20 48.47
CA THR A 595 -33.61 -48.59 48.02
C THR A 595 -34.43 -49.47 48.96
N TYR A 596 -34.96 -48.93 50.06
CA TYR A 596 -35.87 -49.62 50.98
C TYR A 596 -37.19 -48.86 51.15
N ALA A 597 -38.01 -48.85 50.10
CA ALA A 597 -39.44 -48.55 50.21
C ALA A 597 -40.20 -49.62 49.41
N PRO A 598 -40.94 -50.53 50.08
CA PRO A 598 -41.69 -51.58 49.39
C PRO A 598 -42.98 -51.02 48.80
N TRP A 599 -43.32 -51.55 47.63
CA TRP A 599 -44.60 -51.37 46.92
C TRP A 599 -45.78 -51.82 47.78
N ILE A 600 -46.77 -50.94 48.03
CA ILE A 600 -48.16 -51.33 48.35
C ILE A 600 -49.15 -50.32 47.73
N PHE A 601 -49.96 -50.85 46.78
CA PHE A 601 -51.27 -50.47 46.26
C PHE A 601 -51.96 -49.17 46.71
N ARG A 602 -52.39 -48.37 45.72
CA ARG A 602 -53.82 -48.18 45.43
C ARG A 602 -54.07 -47.82 43.96
#